data_AF-A0A3P1C370-F1
#
_entry.id   AF-A0A3P1C370-F1
#
_cell.length_a   1.000
_cell.length_b   1.000
_cell.length_c   1.000
_cell.angle_alpha   90.00
_cell.angle_beta   90.00
_cell.angle_gamma   90.00
#
_symmetry.space_group_name_H-M   'P 1'
#
loop_
_entity.id
_entity.type
_entity.pdbx_description
1 polymer ?
#
loop_
_entity_poly.entity_id
_entity_poly.type
_entity_poly.pdbx_seq_one_letter_code
_entity_poly.pdbx_strand_id
1 'polypeptide(L)'
;MNAEFNITVLGTARAGKTSLLSSIYSQLAQVIGEASGLEIKPVADADVLLDQQVSNLQSAFNSITQMPLNNADVVQPTTIPEEKVKPKPRYEFKFGIDSKKSKTTFKKSSIVDVGALLNLRQNSKRSPNRLDTHHSDIGYRFNLGQKNKKPKMQLVLRDYPGEQILDNSKEVINRIRECAVTLITIDTPALMIEGNSAFPWSFHKERNQLEKKKNGTTNIHSIFQEAYKELKDKKLVILAPVKCEKWMKEPESASLLLERIKAGYDSLLQLLASENLKDNVAVVVTPVETLGSIVYAYMDNQDVYSPQFMKRSVSSKYDPRYGDQPLRYMLRFVLKRFLEKPGFWFDWFGDDKPFLNAIHDFAKDCKSDYSQGIQTSGFSVIQGSQLL
;
A
#
# COMPACT_ATOMS: atom_id res chain seq x y z
N MET A 1 20.21 -15.25 -7.78
CA MET A 1 19.18 -14.23 -7.48
C MET A 1 18.49 -14.67 -6.21
N ASN A 2 18.20 -13.75 -5.29
CA ASN A 2 17.42 -14.10 -4.10
C ASN A 2 15.96 -14.29 -4.49
N ALA A 3 15.28 -15.19 -3.81
CA ALA A 3 13.84 -15.37 -3.89
C ALA A 3 13.10 -14.05 -3.63
N GLU A 4 12.16 -13.65 -4.49
CA GLU A 4 11.31 -12.46 -4.26
C GLU A 4 9.90 -12.87 -3.86
N PHE A 5 9.41 -12.25 -2.78
CA PHE A 5 8.04 -12.39 -2.32
C PHE A 5 7.33 -11.05 -2.46
N ASN A 6 6.46 -10.95 -3.48
CA ASN A 6 5.78 -9.71 -3.83
C ASN A 6 4.51 -9.52 -2.99
N ILE A 7 4.40 -8.33 -2.39
CA ILE A 7 3.26 -7.86 -1.61
C ILE A 7 2.74 -6.58 -2.26
N THR A 8 1.43 -6.52 -2.52
CA THR A 8 0.79 -5.32 -3.05
C THR A 8 0.11 -4.55 -1.93
N VAL A 9 0.38 -3.25 -1.81
CA VAL A 9 -0.29 -2.34 -0.88
C VAL A 9 -1.33 -1.52 -1.63
N LEU A 10 -2.60 -1.71 -1.26
CA LEU A 10 -3.77 -1.11 -1.90
C LEU A 10 -4.45 -0.10 -0.98
N GLY A 11 -5.02 0.95 -1.57
CA GLY A 11 -5.80 1.96 -0.87
C GLY A 11 -5.84 3.25 -1.69
N THR A 12 -6.87 4.06 -1.51
CA THR A 12 -6.98 5.36 -2.20
C THR A 12 -5.79 6.27 -1.94
N ALA A 13 -5.65 7.32 -2.76
CA ALA A 13 -4.71 8.38 -2.47
C ALA A 13 -4.93 8.88 -1.04
N ARG A 14 -3.85 9.12 -0.28
CA ARG A 14 -3.93 9.59 1.13
C ARG A 14 -4.62 8.64 2.13
N ALA A 15 -4.92 7.39 1.77
CA ALA A 15 -5.49 6.41 2.71
C ALA A 15 -4.55 6.12 3.90
N GLY A 16 -3.24 6.35 3.73
CA GLY A 16 -2.20 6.11 4.73
C GLY A 16 -1.25 4.95 4.39
N LYS A 17 -1.20 4.52 3.13
CA LYS A 17 -0.33 3.42 2.66
C LYS A 17 1.15 3.67 2.99
N THR A 18 1.67 4.85 2.65
CA THR A 18 3.07 5.18 2.88
C THR A 18 3.36 5.37 4.37
N SER A 19 2.41 5.90 5.14
CA SER A 19 2.52 5.94 6.61
C SER A 19 2.55 4.54 7.21
N LEU A 20 1.71 3.61 6.74
CA LEU A 20 1.74 2.19 7.13
C LEU A 20 3.10 1.57 6.86
N LEU A 21 3.65 1.74 5.66
CA LEU A 21 4.98 1.25 5.30
C LEU A 21 6.09 1.86 6.15
N SER A 22 6.02 3.16 6.43
CA SER A 22 6.98 3.87 7.29
C SER A 22 6.88 3.37 8.74
N SER A 23 5.68 3.11 9.25
CA SER A 23 5.48 2.55 10.59
C SER A 23 6.01 1.12 10.70
N ILE A 24 5.74 0.27 9.70
CA ILE A 24 6.34 -1.07 9.61
C ILE A 24 7.87 -0.95 9.67
N TYR A 25 8.44 -0.10 8.80
CA TYR A 25 9.89 0.11 8.70
C TYR A 25 10.52 0.60 10.01
N SER A 26 9.97 1.66 10.61
CA SER A 26 10.48 2.26 11.85
C SER A 26 10.49 1.29 13.04
N GLN A 27 9.60 0.29 13.04
CA GLN A 27 9.50 -0.71 14.09
C GLN A 27 10.32 -1.98 13.84
N LEU A 28 10.89 -2.18 12.65
CA LEU A 28 11.64 -3.40 12.32
C LEU A 28 12.75 -3.66 13.34
N ALA A 29 13.57 -2.65 13.64
CA ALA A 29 14.70 -2.80 14.57
C ALA A 29 14.26 -3.07 16.02
N GLN A 30 13.10 -2.53 16.43
CA GLN A 30 12.59 -2.72 17.79
C GLN A 30 11.96 -4.11 17.98
N VAL A 31 11.26 -4.61 16.96
CA VAL A 31 10.45 -5.83 17.05
C VAL A 31 11.25 -7.05 16.65
N ILE A 32 12.18 -6.91 15.70
CA ILE A 32 13.19 -7.91 15.37
C ILE A 32 14.33 -7.68 16.36
N GLY A 33 14.07 -7.98 17.64
CA GLY A 33 15.00 -7.72 18.73
C GLY A 33 16.35 -8.39 18.51
N GLU A 34 17.38 -7.93 19.23
CA GLU A 34 18.76 -8.42 19.07
C GLU A 34 18.91 -9.94 19.30
N ALA A 35 18.00 -10.51 20.10
CA ALA A 35 17.95 -11.92 20.45
C ALA A 35 17.29 -12.81 19.38
N SER A 36 16.63 -12.22 18.37
CA SER A 36 16.07 -12.99 17.26
C SER A 36 17.19 -13.45 16.32
N GLY A 37 17.13 -14.71 15.87
CA GLY A 37 18.01 -15.21 14.81
C GLY A 37 17.69 -14.62 13.43
N LEU A 38 16.62 -13.82 13.33
CA LEU A 38 16.08 -13.22 12.12
C LEU A 38 16.68 -11.84 11.89
N GLU A 39 16.89 -11.50 10.62
CA GLU A 39 17.30 -10.17 10.21
C GLU A 39 16.46 -9.72 9.03
N ILE A 40 15.87 -8.52 9.14
CA ILE A 40 15.21 -7.81 8.04
C ILE A 40 15.93 -6.49 7.86
N LYS A 41 16.51 -6.29 6.67
CA LYS A 41 17.20 -5.05 6.32
C LYS A 41 16.62 -4.47 5.03
N PRO A 42 16.31 -3.17 4.99
CA PRO A 42 15.96 -2.51 3.73
C PRO A 42 17.14 -2.60 2.76
N VAL A 43 16.84 -2.62 1.47
CA VAL A 43 17.83 -2.36 0.42
C VAL A 43 18.07 -0.84 0.35
N ALA A 44 19.30 -0.41 0.06
CA ALA A 44 19.74 0.99 0.17
C ALA A 44 18.73 2.05 -0.34
N ASP A 45 18.14 1.87 -1.52
CA ASP A 45 17.18 2.83 -2.07
C ASP A 45 15.87 2.90 -1.24
N ALA A 46 15.39 1.74 -0.77
CA ALA A 46 14.21 1.67 0.09
C ALA A 46 14.48 2.28 1.47
N ASP A 47 15.70 2.10 1.99
CA ASP A 47 16.17 2.66 3.26
C ASP A 47 16.08 4.18 3.24
N VAL A 48 16.72 4.82 2.25
CA VAL A 48 16.73 6.27 2.09
C VAL A 48 15.31 6.85 1.95
N LEU A 49 14.47 6.21 1.13
CA LEU A 49 13.09 6.68 0.93
C LEU A 49 12.26 6.58 2.20
N LEU A 50 12.30 5.44 2.90
CA LEU A 50 11.51 5.23 4.11
C LEU A 50 12.03 6.04 5.29
N ASP A 51 13.35 6.21 5.44
CA ASP A 51 13.95 7.11 6.43
C ASP A 51 13.48 8.55 6.23
N GLN A 52 13.45 9.03 4.98
CA GLN A 52 12.92 10.34 4.69
C GLN A 52 11.44 10.46 5.10
N GLN A 53 10.62 9.44 4.85
CA GLN A 53 9.22 9.46 5.27
C GLN A 53 9.06 9.38 6.80
N VAL A 54 9.87 8.58 7.49
CA VAL A 54 9.89 8.54 8.96
C VAL A 54 10.31 9.90 9.51
N SER A 55 11.32 10.54 8.93
CA SER A 55 11.74 11.89 9.32
C SER A 55 10.64 12.92 9.12
N ASN A 56 9.92 12.88 7.99
CA ASN A 56 8.75 13.72 7.75
C ASN A 56 7.66 13.49 8.82
N LEU A 57 7.36 12.22 9.15
CA LEU A 57 6.40 11.85 10.20
C LEU A 57 6.82 12.39 11.58
N GLN A 58 8.10 12.27 11.94
CA GLN A 58 8.64 12.80 13.17
C GLN A 58 8.60 14.33 13.20
N SER A 59 8.92 15.00 12.09
CA SER A 59 8.94 16.45 12.00
C SER A 59 7.58 17.09 12.28
N ALA A 60 6.48 16.38 11.98
CA ALA A 60 5.13 16.82 12.30
C ALA A 60 4.95 17.06 13.82
N PHE A 61 5.70 16.36 14.66
CA PHE A 61 5.69 16.52 16.12
C PHE A 61 6.48 17.73 16.63
N ASN A 62 7.21 18.46 15.78
CA ASN A 62 7.99 19.62 16.21
C ASN A 62 7.15 20.89 16.44
N SER A 63 5.89 20.91 15.98
CA SER A 63 4.98 22.06 16.19
C SER A 63 4.34 22.06 17.59
N ILE A 64 4.30 23.22 18.26
CA ILE A 64 3.84 23.37 19.66
C ILE A 64 2.31 23.57 19.76
N THR A 65 1.67 24.19 18.75
CA THR A 65 0.35 24.82 18.97
C THR A 65 -0.82 24.34 18.11
N GLN A 66 -0.61 23.60 17.03
CA GLN A 66 -1.64 22.87 16.27
C GLN A 66 -0.88 22.15 15.17
N MET A 67 -1.17 20.86 14.96
CA MET A 67 -0.58 20.20 13.80
C MET A 67 -1.22 20.79 12.55
N PRO A 68 -0.47 21.32 11.57
CA PRO A 68 -1.01 21.81 10.31
C PRO A 68 -1.42 20.64 9.40
N LEU A 69 -2.05 19.61 9.97
CA LEU A 69 -2.62 18.49 9.24
C LEU A 69 -4.01 18.89 8.77
N ASN A 70 -4.10 20.00 8.03
CA ASN A 70 -5.34 20.38 7.35
C ASN A 70 -5.81 19.31 6.35
N ASN A 71 -4.99 18.31 6.09
CA ASN A 71 -5.34 16.97 5.65
C ASN A 71 -4.26 16.03 6.24
N ALA A 72 -4.53 14.75 6.48
CA ALA A 72 -3.57 13.76 6.99
C ALA A 72 -2.41 13.42 6.01
N ASP A 73 -1.82 14.42 5.36
CA ASP A 73 -0.79 14.40 4.33
C ASP A 73 0.59 14.69 4.94
N VAL A 74 0.99 13.93 5.96
CA VAL A 74 2.39 14.00 6.43
C VAL A 74 3.35 13.45 5.36
N VAL A 75 2.82 12.63 4.46
CA VAL A 75 3.55 12.02 3.34
C VAL A 75 2.83 12.35 2.05
N GLN A 76 3.59 12.85 1.06
CA GLN A 76 3.08 13.12 -0.27
C GLN A 76 2.53 11.83 -0.90
N PRO A 77 1.38 11.86 -1.58
CA PRO A 77 0.88 10.70 -2.31
C PRO A 77 1.91 10.23 -3.34
N THR A 78 2.09 8.92 -3.45
CA THR A 78 2.87 8.29 -4.52
C THR A 78 2.26 8.70 -5.87
N THR A 79 2.97 9.53 -6.61
CA THR A 79 2.61 10.01 -7.96
C THR A 79 3.56 9.40 -8.97
N ILE A 80 3.05 9.00 -10.14
CA ILE A 80 3.90 8.60 -11.26
C ILE A 80 4.38 9.89 -11.95
N PRO A 81 5.67 10.04 -12.31
CA PRO A 81 6.13 11.17 -13.10
C PRO A 81 5.30 11.28 -14.38
N GLU A 82 4.68 12.44 -14.61
CA GLU A 82 4.00 12.72 -15.87
C GLU A 82 5.03 12.64 -17.00
N GLU A 83 4.75 11.81 -18.01
CA GLU A 83 5.44 11.90 -19.28
C GLU A 83 5.31 13.34 -19.77
N LYS A 84 6.41 13.99 -20.18
CA LYS A 84 6.36 15.32 -20.80
C LYS A 84 5.53 15.23 -22.08
N VAL A 85 4.21 15.35 -21.95
CA VAL A 85 3.28 15.44 -23.07
C VAL A 85 3.64 16.74 -23.79
N LYS A 86 4.26 16.61 -24.96
CA LYS A 86 4.45 17.74 -25.88
C LYS A 86 3.09 18.42 -26.05
N PRO A 87 3.01 19.75 -25.93
CA PRO A 87 1.73 20.44 -26.00
C PRO A 87 1.06 20.12 -27.35
N LYS A 88 -0.13 19.50 -27.28
CA LYS A 88 -0.99 19.34 -28.46
C LYS A 88 -1.30 20.73 -29.01
N PRO A 89 -1.28 20.94 -30.34
CA PRO A 89 -1.62 22.24 -30.91
C PRO A 89 -3.05 22.61 -30.52
N ARG A 90 -3.22 23.81 -29.97
CA ARG A 90 -4.53 24.45 -29.77
C ARG A 90 -5.23 24.50 -31.11
N TYR A 91 -6.39 23.87 -31.22
CA TYR A 91 -7.32 24.17 -32.30
C TYR A 91 -7.91 25.56 -32.02
N GLU A 92 -7.48 26.54 -32.80
CA GLU A 92 -8.12 27.86 -32.87
C GLU A 92 -9.50 27.71 -33.50
N PHE A 93 -10.54 28.00 -32.72
CA PHE A 93 -11.87 28.27 -33.27
C PHE A 93 -11.83 29.60 -34.02
N LYS A 94 -11.83 29.54 -35.36
CA LYS A 94 -12.03 30.72 -36.21
C LYS A 94 -13.52 31.01 -36.31
N PHE A 95 -13.95 32.11 -35.70
CA PHE A 95 -15.21 32.76 -36.05
C PHE A 95 -15.07 33.38 -37.45
N GLY A 96 -15.93 32.94 -38.37
CA GLY A 96 -16.05 33.54 -39.70
C GLY A 96 -16.80 34.87 -39.61
N ILE A 97 -16.12 35.95 -39.96
CA ILE A 97 -16.76 37.15 -40.51
C ILE A 97 -16.00 37.49 -41.78
N ASP A 98 -16.67 37.29 -42.91
CA ASP A 98 -16.25 37.81 -44.21
C ASP A 98 -16.34 39.33 -44.21
N SER A 99 -15.28 40.02 -44.65
CA SER A 99 -15.41 40.91 -45.81
C SER A 99 -14.09 41.57 -46.23
N LYS A 100 -13.82 41.41 -47.53
CA LYS A 100 -13.24 42.38 -48.47
C LYS A 100 -11.72 42.68 -48.45
N LYS A 101 -11.15 42.31 -49.61
CA LYS A 101 -10.15 43.05 -50.42
C LYS A 101 -8.73 43.16 -49.85
N SER A 102 -7.78 42.47 -50.47
CA SER A 102 -6.75 43.10 -51.33
C SER A 102 -5.78 42.04 -51.86
N LYS A 103 -5.40 42.19 -53.14
CA LYS A 103 -4.37 41.43 -53.84
C LYS A 103 -2.99 41.91 -53.36
N THR A 104 -2.05 40.98 -53.14
CA THR A 104 -0.65 41.14 -53.61
C THR A 104 0.11 39.82 -53.54
N THR A 105 0.63 39.44 -54.69
CA THR A 105 1.63 38.41 -55.00
C THR A 105 3.00 38.80 -54.42
N PHE A 106 3.77 37.86 -53.84
CA PHE A 106 5.25 37.87 -53.91
C PHE A 106 5.86 36.46 -53.75
N LYS A 107 7.00 36.29 -54.41
CA LYS A 107 7.71 35.06 -54.84
C LYS A 107 8.70 34.48 -53.80
N LYS A 108 8.88 33.14 -53.89
CA LYS A 108 10.10 32.28 -53.83
C LYS A 108 11.39 32.75 -53.10
N SER A 109 11.91 31.86 -52.23
CA SER A 109 13.30 31.29 -52.21
C SER A 109 13.44 30.37 -50.96
N SER A 110 13.49 29.04 -51.04
CA SER A 110 14.60 28.12 -51.41
C SER A 110 15.67 27.87 -50.31
N ILE A 111 15.82 26.58 -49.93
CA ILE A 111 17.07 25.86 -49.53
C ILE A 111 17.51 26.15 -48.05
N VAL A 112 17.75 25.19 -47.14
CA VAL A 112 18.62 23.99 -47.17
C VAL A 112 18.09 22.87 -46.26
N ASP A 113 18.23 21.65 -46.75
CA ASP A 113 18.01 20.34 -46.13
C ASP A 113 19.22 19.95 -45.25
N VAL A 114 19.02 19.70 -43.96
CA VAL A 114 20.06 19.24 -43.00
C VAL A 114 19.78 17.78 -42.61
N GLY A 115 19.70 16.92 -43.63
CA GLY A 115 19.60 15.47 -43.49
C GLY A 115 20.95 14.74 -43.29
N ALA A 116 22.05 15.43 -42.98
CA ALA A 116 23.40 14.86 -43.09
C ALA A 116 24.31 15.03 -41.87
N LEU A 117 23.79 15.04 -40.64
CA LEU A 117 24.64 15.24 -39.44
C LEU A 117 24.47 14.24 -38.29
N LEU A 118 23.81 13.09 -38.48
CA LEU A 118 23.74 12.08 -37.42
C LEU A 118 23.94 10.65 -37.96
N ASN A 119 25.14 10.39 -38.47
CA ASN A 119 25.66 9.04 -38.66
C ASN A 119 27.12 8.97 -38.17
N LEU A 120 27.30 8.85 -36.85
CA LEU A 120 28.54 8.33 -36.27
C LEU A 120 28.17 7.26 -35.24
N ARG A 121 28.33 6.02 -35.69
CA ARG A 121 28.17 4.76 -34.96
C ARG A 121 29.54 4.44 -34.34
N GLN A 122 29.64 4.41 -33.02
CA GLN A 122 30.74 3.72 -32.33
C GLN A 122 30.16 2.64 -31.42
N ASN A 123 30.56 1.41 -31.73
CA ASN A 123 30.30 0.20 -30.96
C ASN A 123 31.08 0.23 -29.64
N SER A 124 30.39 0.09 -28.51
CA SER A 124 30.99 -0.54 -27.33
C SER A 124 30.01 -1.56 -26.75
N LYS A 125 30.48 -2.80 -26.60
CA LYS A 125 29.76 -3.90 -25.96
C LYS A 125 29.56 -3.55 -24.48
N ARG A 126 28.30 -3.35 -24.07
CA ARG A 126 27.86 -3.43 -22.67
C ARG A 126 26.65 -4.35 -22.58
N SER A 127 26.73 -5.27 -21.63
CA SER A 127 25.68 -6.20 -21.19
C SER A 127 24.32 -5.52 -21.02
N PRO A 128 23.19 -6.16 -21.38
CA PRO A 128 21.89 -5.53 -21.22
C PRO A 128 21.47 -5.64 -19.75
N ASN A 129 21.83 -4.63 -18.96
CA ASN A 129 21.00 -4.25 -17.81
C ASN A 129 19.69 -3.73 -18.39
N ARG A 130 18.67 -4.59 -18.48
CA ARG A 130 17.28 -4.17 -18.66
C ARG A 130 16.88 -3.39 -17.41
N LEU A 131 17.04 -2.07 -17.46
CA LEU A 131 16.11 -1.17 -16.79
C LEU A 131 14.81 -1.27 -17.58
N ASP A 132 13.89 -2.11 -17.12
CA ASP A 132 12.50 -2.07 -17.62
C ASP A 132 11.85 -0.81 -17.04
N THR A 133 11.78 0.22 -17.87
CA THR A 133 11.02 1.45 -17.64
C THR A 133 9.56 1.21 -18.00
N HIS A 134 8.71 0.94 -17.02
CA HIS A 134 7.25 1.08 -17.15
C HIS A 134 6.64 1.58 -15.83
N HIS A 135 5.98 2.75 -15.90
CA HIS A 135 5.06 3.38 -14.94
C HIS A 135 5.05 2.79 -13.50
N SER A 136 6.04 3.13 -12.69
CA SER A 136 6.38 2.30 -11.54
C SER A 136 5.76 2.77 -10.23
N ASP A 137 4.85 1.95 -9.70
CA ASP A 137 4.68 1.76 -8.26
C ASP A 137 6.03 1.74 -7.52
N ILE A 138 6.07 2.32 -6.30
CA ILE A 138 7.32 2.32 -5.51
C ILE A 138 7.44 0.96 -4.82
N GLY A 139 8.45 0.19 -5.22
CA GLY A 139 8.79 -1.09 -4.60
C GLY A 139 9.80 -0.92 -3.47
N TYR A 140 9.36 -1.09 -2.23
CA TYR A 140 10.22 -1.13 -1.05
C TYR A 140 10.72 -2.56 -0.82
N ARG A 141 12.03 -2.74 -0.97
CA ARG A 141 12.68 -4.06 -0.93
C ARG A 141 13.37 -4.28 0.42
N PHE A 142 13.10 -5.42 1.04
CA PHE A 142 13.68 -5.81 2.32
C PHE A 142 14.32 -7.19 2.21
N ASN A 143 15.61 -7.25 2.47
CA ASN A 143 16.36 -8.49 2.59
C ASN A 143 15.98 -9.20 3.89
N LEU A 144 15.49 -10.43 3.78
CA LEU A 144 15.18 -11.31 4.91
C LEU A 144 16.21 -12.44 4.98
N GLY A 145 16.79 -12.66 6.14
CA GLY A 145 17.79 -13.70 6.35
C GLY A 145 18.03 -14.01 7.82
N GLN A 146 19.04 -14.83 8.07
CA GLN A 146 19.58 -14.98 9.41
C GLN A 146 20.53 -13.83 9.72
N LYS A 147 20.56 -13.43 10.99
CA LYS A 147 21.50 -12.44 11.49
C LYS A 147 22.94 -12.79 11.09
N ASN A 148 23.68 -11.80 10.56
CA ASN A 148 25.06 -11.94 10.10
C ASN A 148 25.30 -12.97 8.99
N LYS A 149 24.26 -13.41 8.27
CA LYS A 149 24.40 -14.28 7.09
C LYS A 149 23.86 -13.60 5.84
N LYS A 150 24.16 -14.21 4.69
CA LYS A 150 23.59 -13.73 3.41
C LYS A 150 22.06 -13.83 3.46
N PRO A 151 21.34 -12.81 2.98
CA PRO A 151 19.89 -12.85 2.92
C PRO A 151 19.43 -13.99 2.02
N LYS A 152 18.33 -14.63 2.42
CA LYS A 152 17.76 -15.81 1.76
C LYS A 152 16.65 -15.43 0.79
N MET A 153 15.88 -14.42 1.15
CA MET A 153 14.82 -13.89 0.31
C MET A 153 14.75 -12.37 0.39
N GLN A 154 13.91 -11.80 -0.46
CA GLN A 154 13.55 -10.41 -0.45
C GLN A 154 12.03 -10.27 -0.39
N LEU A 155 11.55 -9.53 0.61
CA LEU A 155 10.17 -9.05 0.63
C LEU A 155 10.10 -7.78 -0.21
N VAL A 156 9.14 -7.72 -1.12
CA VAL A 156 8.96 -6.56 -2.01
C VAL A 156 7.57 -5.98 -1.77
N LEU A 157 7.49 -4.91 -0.99
CA LEU A 157 6.25 -4.19 -0.69
C LEU A 157 6.05 -3.11 -1.75
N ARG A 158 5.04 -3.27 -2.59
CA ARG A 158 4.75 -2.36 -3.71
C ARG A 158 3.62 -1.41 -3.32
N ASP A 159 3.94 -0.12 -3.17
CA ASP A 159 2.95 0.93 -2.93
C ASP A 159 2.32 1.37 -4.25
N TYR A 160 1.07 0.95 -4.47
CA TYR A 160 0.37 1.27 -5.71
C TYR A 160 -0.24 2.69 -5.65
N PRO A 161 -0.04 3.54 -6.67
CA PRO A 161 -0.61 4.89 -6.72
C PRO A 161 -2.13 4.88 -6.56
N GLY A 162 -2.62 5.39 -5.44
CA GLY A 162 -4.04 5.30 -5.08
C GLY A 162 -4.97 6.10 -5.99
N GLU A 163 -4.47 7.17 -6.62
CA GLU A 163 -5.17 7.99 -7.62
C GLU A 163 -5.56 7.17 -8.86
N GLN A 164 -4.78 6.14 -9.20
CA GLN A 164 -4.88 5.41 -10.46
C GLN A 164 -5.63 4.09 -10.33
N ILE A 165 -6.09 3.71 -9.14
CA ILE A 165 -6.71 2.39 -8.93
C ILE A 165 -7.93 2.18 -9.84
N LEU A 166 -8.73 3.23 -10.01
CA LEU A 166 -9.92 3.19 -10.86
C LEU A 166 -9.58 3.32 -12.34
N ASP A 167 -8.63 4.19 -12.68
CA ASP A 167 -8.29 4.49 -14.07
C ASP A 167 -7.43 3.38 -14.72
N ASN A 168 -6.68 2.63 -13.90
CA ASN A 168 -5.79 1.54 -14.31
C ASN A 168 -6.19 0.19 -13.68
N SER A 169 -7.49 -0.06 -13.51
CA SER A 169 -8.01 -1.25 -12.81
C SER A 169 -7.48 -2.59 -13.32
N LYS A 170 -7.26 -2.75 -14.63
CA LYS A 170 -6.67 -3.98 -15.22
C LYS A 170 -5.28 -4.29 -14.65
N GLU A 171 -4.48 -3.26 -14.48
CA GLU A 171 -3.10 -3.36 -14.03
C GLU A 171 -3.03 -3.60 -12.51
N VAL A 172 -3.99 -3.05 -11.75
CA VAL A 172 -4.22 -3.40 -10.34
C VAL A 172 -4.66 -4.86 -10.20
N ILE A 173 -5.60 -5.30 -11.03
CA ILE A 173 -6.11 -6.68 -11.06
C ILE A 173 -4.97 -7.66 -11.32
N ASN A 174 -4.11 -7.39 -12.31
CA ASN A 174 -2.95 -8.23 -12.61
C ASN A 174 -1.99 -8.30 -11.41
N ARG A 175 -1.68 -7.16 -10.76
CA ARG A 175 -0.83 -7.14 -9.56
C ARG A 175 -1.43 -7.97 -8.41
N ILE A 176 -2.72 -7.82 -8.14
CA ILE A 176 -3.40 -8.59 -7.08
C ILE A 176 -3.36 -10.08 -7.41
N ARG A 177 -3.58 -10.45 -8.68
CA ARG A 177 -3.52 -11.83 -9.15
C ARG A 177 -2.12 -12.44 -9.00
N GLU A 178 -1.06 -11.68 -9.26
CA GLU A 178 0.33 -12.16 -9.20
C GLU A 178 0.90 -12.18 -7.77
N CYS A 179 0.53 -11.23 -6.92
CA CYS A 179 1.08 -11.15 -5.55
C CYS A 179 0.51 -12.22 -4.64
N ALA A 180 1.29 -12.70 -3.68
CA ALA A 180 0.84 -13.70 -2.71
C ALA A 180 0.09 -13.07 -1.54
N VAL A 181 0.37 -11.79 -1.26
CA VAL A 181 -0.24 -11.01 -0.19
C VAL A 181 -0.75 -9.68 -0.75
N THR A 182 -2.00 -9.34 -0.43
CA THR A 182 -2.53 -7.99 -0.64
C THR A 182 -2.83 -7.32 0.70
N LEU A 183 -2.23 -6.16 0.93
CA LEU A 183 -2.42 -5.31 2.10
C LEU A 183 -3.38 -4.16 1.74
N ILE A 184 -4.61 -4.21 2.22
CA ILE A 184 -5.62 -3.17 2.02
C ILE A 184 -5.54 -2.18 3.18
N THR A 185 -5.07 -0.97 2.90
CA THR A 185 -5.06 0.12 3.87
C THR A 185 -6.47 0.70 4.01
N ILE A 186 -6.98 0.74 5.23
CA ILE A 186 -8.30 1.28 5.55
C ILE A 186 -8.12 2.60 6.30
N ASP A 187 -8.63 3.69 5.74
CA ASP A 187 -8.69 4.98 6.41
C ASP A 187 -9.73 4.90 7.55
N THR A 188 -9.26 4.71 8.79
CA THR A 188 -10.12 4.46 9.94
C THR A 188 -11.05 5.63 10.25
N PRO A 189 -10.59 6.91 10.25
CA PRO A 189 -11.49 8.04 10.36
C PRO A 189 -12.64 8.00 9.36
N ALA A 190 -12.38 7.73 8.08
CA ALA A 190 -13.43 7.67 7.06
C ALA A 190 -14.47 6.56 7.33
N LEU A 191 -14.03 5.42 7.89
CA LEU A 191 -14.90 4.31 8.26
C LEU A 191 -15.71 4.59 9.54
N MET A 192 -15.08 5.18 10.55
CA MET A 192 -15.65 5.22 11.90
C MET A 192 -16.52 6.44 12.18
N ILE A 193 -16.33 7.53 11.44
CA ILE A 193 -17.23 8.70 11.53
C ILE A 193 -18.54 8.48 10.78
N GLU A 194 -18.56 7.50 9.87
CA GLU A 194 -19.72 7.11 9.09
C GLU A 194 -20.82 6.51 10.01
N GLY A 195 -22.06 6.94 9.83
CA GLY A 195 -23.21 6.46 10.61
C GLY A 195 -23.58 7.30 11.83
N ASN A 196 -22.87 8.39 12.11
CA ASN A 196 -23.46 9.50 12.87
C ASN A 196 -24.30 10.36 11.92
N SER A 197 -25.51 10.76 12.32
CA SER A 197 -26.47 11.53 11.50
C SER A 197 -25.93 12.85 10.94
N ALA A 198 -24.78 13.31 11.43
CA ALA A 198 -24.09 14.54 11.04
C ALA A 198 -23.10 14.38 9.87
N PHE A 199 -22.76 13.16 9.42
CA PHE A 199 -21.76 12.96 8.37
C PHE A 199 -22.25 12.05 7.23
N PRO A 200 -21.98 12.38 5.96
CA PRO A 200 -22.40 11.58 4.81
C PRO A 200 -21.83 10.15 4.82
N TRP A 201 -22.66 9.19 4.41
CA TRP A 201 -22.28 7.80 4.07
C TRP A 201 -21.32 7.69 2.87
N SER A 202 -20.83 8.79 2.32
CA SER A 202 -19.95 8.77 1.14
C SER A 202 -18.48 8.67 1.48
N PHE A 203 -18.04 9.02 2.70
CA PHE A 203 -16.60 9.03 3.00
C PHE A 203 -15.97 7.64 2.98
N HIS A 204 -16.56 6.65 3.63
CA HIS A 204 -16.08 5.26 3.53
C HIS A 204 -16.13 4.74 2.10
N LYS A 205 -17.25 4.96 1.41
CA LYS A 205 -17.43 4.53 0.02
C LYS A 205 -16.33 5.08 -0.90
N GLU A 206 -16.07 6.38 -0.81
CA GLU A 206 -15.08 7.06 -1.64
C GLU A 206 -13.64 6.70 -1.23
N ARG A 207 -13.33 6.64 0.07
CA ARG A 207 -11.96 6.50 0.60
C ARG A 207 -11.49 5.05 0.72
N ASN A 208 -12.40 4.13 1.04
CA ASN A 208 -12.08 2.76 1.45
C ASN A 208 -12.65 1.72 0.47
N GLN A 209 -13.82 1.96 -0.13
CA GLN A 209 -14.44 1.04 -1.11
C GLN A 209 -14.13 1.36 -2.58
N LEU A 210 -13.52 2.51 -2.86
CA LEU A 210 -13.21 2.99 -4.22
C LEU A 210 -14.46 3.32 -5.05
N GLU A 211 -15.58 3.66 -4.43
CA GLU A 211 -16.83 3.99 -5.14
C GLU A 211 -16.87 5.49 -5.50
N LYS A 212 -17.03 5.83 -6.80
CA LYS A 212 -17.27 7.21 -7.27
C LYS A 212 -18.76 7.44 -7.54
N LYS A 213 -19.29 8.60 -7.13
CA LYS A 213 -20.71 9.04 -7.27
C LYS A 213 -21.26 9.13 -8.71
N LYS A 214 -20.43 9.01 -9.75
CA LYS A 214 -20.85 9.10 -11.16
C LYS A 214 -20.36 7.87 -11.93
N ASN A 215 -21.26 6.90 -12.12
CA ASN A 215 -21.16 5.79 -13.08
C ASN A 215 -20.04 4.72 -12.90
N GLY A 216 -19.41 4.59 -11.73
CA GLY A 216 -18.36 3.58 -11.52
C GLY A 216 -18.90 2.19 -11.19
N THR A 217 -18.76 1.22 -12.10
CA THR A 217 -18.94 -0.23 -11.82
C THR A 217 -17.72 -0.84 -11.11
N THR A 218 -16.63 -0.09 -10.98
CA THR A 218 -15.38 -0.55 -10.37
C THR A 218 -15.30 -0.11 -8.92
N ASN A 219 -15.31 -1.07 -8.01
CA ASN A 219 -15.04 -0.94 -6.58
C ASN A 219 -14.08 -2.06 -6.13
N ILE A 220 -13.68 -2.05 -4.86
CA ILE A 220 -12.74 -3.06 -4.34
C ILE A 220 -13.27 -4.49 -4.53
N HIS A 221 -14.57 -4.73 -4.36
CA HIS A 221 -15.20 -6.02 -4.59
C HIS A 221 -14.99 -6.50 -6.04
N SER A 222 -15.33 -5.66 -7.03
CA SER A 222 -15.19 -6.00 -8.46
C SER A 222 -13.73 -6.26 -8.87
N ILE A 223 -12.78 -5.54 -8.28
CA ILE A 223 -11.34 -5.72 -8.52
C ILE A 223 -10.91 -7.11 -8.03
N PHE A 224 -11.28 -7.49 -6.80
CA PHE A 224 -10.95 -8.80 -6.24
C PHE A 224 -11.69 -9.93 -6.95
N GLN A 225 -12.95 -9.71 -7.33
CA GLN A 225 -13.75 -10.70 -8.06
C GLN A 225 -13.07 -11.08 -9.39
N GLU A 226 -12.55 -10.10 -10.13
CA GLU A 226 -11.82 -10.36 -11.37
C GLU A 226 -10.41 -10.91 -11.10
N ALA A 227 -9.68 -10.37 -10.13
CA ALA A 227 -8.32 -10.81 -9.83
C ALA A 227 -8.26 -12.28 -9.36
N TYR A 228 -9.25 -12.71 -8.57
CA TYR A 228 -9.32 -14.06 -7.99
C TYR A 228 -10.21 -15.02 -8.79
N LYS A 229 -10.63 -14.62 -9.99
CA LYS A 229 -11.27 -15.55 -10.91
C LYS A 229 -10.34 -16.73 -11.20
N GLU A 230 -10.83 -17.94 -10.99
CA GLU A 230 -10.07 -19.20 -11.18
C GLU A 230 -8.76 -19.24 -10.37
N LEU A 231 -8.79 -18.71 -9.14
CA LEU A 231 -7.63 -18.66 -8.25
C LEU A 231 -7.01 -20.05 -8.03
N LYS A 232 -5.75 -20.23 -8.42
CA LYS A 232 -4.99 -21.49 -8.26
C LYS A 232 -4.10 -21.51 -7.04
N ASP A 233 -3.63 -20.34 -6.62
CA ASP A 233 -2.67 -20.19 -5.54
C ASP A 233 -3.34 -19.63 -4.29
N LYS A 234 -2.99 -20.16 -3.11
CA LYS A 234 -3.38 -19.55 -1.85
C LYS A 234 -2.89 -18.11 -1.76
N LYS A 235 -3.72 -17.24 -1.22
CA LYS A 235 -3.50 -15.80 -1.02
C LYS A 235 -3.76 -15.41 0.43
N LEU A 236 -3.10 -14.33 0.86
CA LEU A 236 -3.41 -13.64 2.10
C LEU A 236 -3.90 -12.23 1.79
N VAL A 237 -5.03 -11.86 2.38
CA VAL A 237 -5.55 -10.49 2.37
C VAL A 237 -5.45 -9.93 3.79
N ILE A 238 -4.74 -8.82 3.94
CA ILE A 238 -4.58 -8.13 5.22
C ILE A 238 -5.37 -6.83 5.15
N LEU A 239 -6.41 -6.71 5.97
CA LEU A 239 -7.14 -5.47 6.22
C LEU A 239 -6.39 -4.69 7.30
N ALA A 240 -5.73 -3.60 6.92
CA ALA A 240 -4.92 -2.78 7.81
C ALA A 240 -5.58 -1.42 8.06
N PRO A 241 -6.44 -1.31 9.10
CA PRO A 241 -6.93 -0.01 9.53
C PRO A 241 -5.78 0.84 10.08
N VAL A 242 -5.62 2.02 9.51
CA VAL A 242 -4.58 3.00 9.86
C VAL A 242 -5.20 4.26 10.44
N LYS A 243 -4.40 5.09 11.12
CA LYS A 243 -4.90 6.26 11.86
C LYS A 243 -5.96 5.86 12.91
N CYS A 244 -5.84 4.65 13.46
CA CYS A 244 -6.84 4.03 14.33
C CYS A 244 -6.61 4.30 15.83
N GLU A 245 -5.66 5.18 16.19
CA GLU A 245 -5.20 5.46 17.56
C GLU A 245 -6.35 5.81 18.52
N LYS A 246 -7.40 6.46 18.02
CA LYS A 246 -8.59 6.81 18.82
C LYS A 246 -9.39 5.56 19.21
N TRP A 247 -9.57 4.64 18.28
CA TRP A 247 -10.46 3.48 18.42
C TRP A 247 -9.75 2.25 19.00
N MET A 248 -8.43 2.18 18.90
CA MET A 248 -7.64 1.10 19.49
C MET A 248 -7.33 1.28 20.99
N LYS A 249 -7.79 2.39 21.61
CA LYS A 249 -7.47 2.72 23.00
C LYS A 249 -8.14 1.76 24.01
N GLU A 250 -9.43 1.50 23.81
CA GLU A 250 -10.25 0.70 24.74
C GLU A 250 -10.77 -0.57 24.05
N PRO A 251 -10.89 -1.70 24.76
CA PRO A 251 -11.34 -2.98 24.19
C PRO A 251 -12.69 -2.91 23.45
N GLU A 252 -13.64 -2.16 23.98
CA GLU A 252 -14.97 -1.97 23.39
C GLU A 252 -14.90 -1.18 22.07
N SER A 253 -14.11 -0.10 22.06
CA SER A 253 -13.93 0.73 20.85
C SER A 253 -13.18 -0.02 19.76
N ALA A 254 -12.21 -0.86 20.15
CA ALA A 254 -11.47 -1.71 19.22
C ALA A 254 -12.35 -2.83 18.66
N SER A 255 -13.27 -3.36 19.46
CA SER A 255 -14.30 -4.31 19.01
C SER A 255 -15.27 -3.66 18.03
N LEU A 256 -15.72 -2.43 18.30
CA LEU A 256 -16.55 -1.65 17.39
C LEU A 256 -15.84 -1.37 16.06
N LEU A 257 -14.54 -1.04 16.09
CA LEU A 257 -13.74 -0.90 14.87
C LEU A 257 -13.76 -2.18 14.03
N LEU A 258 -13.56 -3.33 14.66
CA LEU A 258 -13.61 -4.62 13.96
C LEU A 258 -15.00 -4.90 13.36
N GLU A 259 -16.07 -4.61 14.10
CA GLU A 259 -17.44 -4.72 13.60
C GLU A 259 -17.68 -3.83 12.38
N ARG A 260 -17.27 -2.56 12.45
CA ARG A 260 -17.40 -1.61 11.34
C ARG A 260 -16.59 -2.04 10.11
N ILE A 261 -15.39 -2.61 10.29
CA ILE A 261 -14.61 -3.16 9.18
C ILE A 261 -15.37 -4.33 8.52
N LYS A 262 -15.90 -5.26 9.33
CA LYS A 262 -16.67 -6.40 8.82
C LYS A 262 -17.90 -5.93 8.05
N ALA A 263 -18.65 -4.96 8.59
CA ALA A 263 -19.82 -4.42 7.93
C ALA A 263 -19.47 -3.63 6.65
N GLY A 264 -18.46 -2.76 6.70
CA GLY A 264 -18.05 -1.95 5.55
C GLY A 264 -17.50 -2.79 4.40
N TYR A 265 -16.78 -3.87 4.69
CA TYR A 265 -16.20 -4.78 3.70
C TYR A 265 -17.01 -6.07 3.49
N ASP A 266 -18.26 -6.14 3.97
CA ASP A 266 -19.07 -7.36 3.96
C ASP A 266 -19.14 -8.00 2.57
N SER A 267 -19.41 -7.22 1.52
CA SER A 267 -19.42 -7.71 0.14
C SER A 267 -18.09 -8.37 -0.27
N LEU A 268 -16.95 -7.75 0.04
CA LEU A 268 -15.64 -8.33 -0.24
C LEU A 268 -15.41 -9.60 0.61
N LEU A 269 -15.75 -9.57 1.90
CA LEU A 269 -15.56 -10.71 2.78
C LEU A 269 -16.42 -11.91 2.34
N GLN A 270 -17.67 -11.69 1.92
CA GLN A 270 -18.53 -12.74 1.37
C GLN A 270 -17.95 -13.34 0.08
N LEU A 271 -17.40 -12.51 -0.82
CA LEU A 271 -16.69 -12.99 -2.00
C LEU A 271 -15.52 -13.91 -1.59
N LEU A 272 -14.65 -13.45 -0.68
CA LEU A 272 -13.48 -14.22 -0.24
C LEU A 272 -13.86 -15.49 0.53
N ALA A 273 -15.02 -15.51 1.18
CA ALA A 273 -15.58 -16.66 1.90
C ALA A 273 -16.37 -17.62 0.99
N SER A 274 -16.54 -17.30 -0.30
CA SER A 274 -17.25 -18.16 -1.23
C SER A 274 -16.60 -19.54 -1.35
N GLU A 275 -17.40 -20.56 -1.68
CA GLU A 275 -16.96 -21.97 -1.76
C GLU A 275 -15.70 -22.17 -2.62
N ASN A 276 -15.55 -21.39 -3.69
CA ASN A 276 -14.41 -21.50 -4.60
C ASN A 276 -13.12 -20.87 -4.04
N LEU A 277 -13.21 -19.99 -3.02
CA LEU A 277 -12.10 -19.19 -2.51
C LEU A 277 -11.75 -19.49 -1.05
N LYS A 278 -12.69 -19.97 -0.22
CA LYS A 278 -12.52 -20.14 1.23
C LYS A 278 -11.30 -20.98 1.64
N ASP A 279 -10.95 -21.99 0.85
CA ASP A 279 -9.82 -22.88 1.13
C ASP A 279 -8.47 -22.33 0.63
N ASN A 280 -8.51 -21.27 -0.19
CA ASN A 280 -7.35 -20.66 -0.79
C ASN A 280 -7.07 -19.24 -0.27
N VAL A 281 -7.99 -18.59 0.45
CA VAL A 281 -7.80 -17.21 0.90
C VAL A 281 -7.85 -17.11 2.42
N ALA A 282 -6.76 -16.63 3.01
CA ALA A 282 -6.74 -16.17 4.39
C ALA A 282 -7.05 -14.68 4.44
N VAL A 283 -7.83 -14.26 5.42
CA VAL A 283 -8.15 -12.85 5.65
C VAL A 283 -7.91 -12.50 7.11
N VAL A 284 -7.14 -11.45 7.35
CA VAL A 284 -6.81 -10.97 8.70
C VAL A 284 -7.03 -9.48 8.82
N VAL A 285 -7.36 -9.02 10.01
CA VAL A 285 -7.45 -7.60 10.39
C VAL A 285 -6.31 -7.28 11.34
N THR A 286 -5.43 -6.37 10.94
CA THR A 286 -4.25 -5.95 11.70
C THR A 286 -4.22 -4.42 11.82
N PRO A 287 -4.84 -3.84 12.84
CA PRO A 287 -4.76 -2.40 13.06
C PRO A 287 -3.34 -1.91 13.27
N VAL A 288 -3.02 -0.77 12.67
CA VAL A 288 -1.72 -0.11 12.80
C VAL A 288 -1.91 1.34 13.21
N GLU A 289 -1.40 1.66 14.39
CA GLU A 289 -1.31 3.04 14.87
C GLU A 289 -0.10 3.69 14.22
N THR A 290 -0.34 4.39 13.10
CA THR A 290 0.72 4.90 12.24
C THR A 290 1.55 6.03 12.87
N LEU A 291 0.96 6.77 13.81
CA LEU A 291 1.58 7.90 14.50
C LEU A 291 1.62 7.68 16.02
N GLY A 292 0.65 6.93 16.56
CA GLY A 292 0.52 6.54 17.97
C GLY A 292 0.02 7.64 18.91
N SER A 293 0.81 8.72 19.04
CA SER A 293 0.49 9.82 19.94
C SER A 293 -0.38 10.93 19.31
N ILE A 294 -0.82 10.74 18.07
CA ILE A 294 -1.72 11.63 17.34
C ILE A 294 -3.06 10.91 17.19
N VAL A 295 -4.14 11.57 17.60
CA VAL A 295 -5.49 11.00 17.57
C VAL A 295 -6.43 11.85 16.75
N TYR A 296 -7.41 11.20 16.13
CA TYR A 296 -8.53 11.89 15.49
C TYR A 296 -9.28 12.76 16.50
N ALA A 297 -9.40 14.04 16.18
CA ALA A 297 -10.09 15.04 16.98
C ALA A 297 -11.54 15.16 16.53
N TYR A 298 -11.75 15.78 15.37
CA TYR A 298 -13.04 16.10 14.77
C TYR A 298 -12.92 16.30 13.25
N MET A 299 -14.00 16.66 12.58
CA MET A 299 -14.07 16.95 11.15
C MET A 299 -14.42 18.42 10.98
N ASP A 300 -13.63 19.21 10.24
CA ASP A 300 -13.89 20.64 10.06
C ASP A 300 -15.21 20.89 9.30
N ASN A 301 -15.48 20.05 8.30
CA ASN A 301 -16.63 20.20 7.42
C ASN A 301 -17.38 18.87 7.24
N GLN A 302 -18.71 18.90 7.34
CA GLN A 302 -19.55 17.72 7.16
C GLN A 302 -19.60 17.23 5.71
N ASP A 303 -19.45 18.12 4.73
CA ASP A 303 -19.55 17.80 3.30
C ASP A 303 -18.20 17.46 2.66
N VAL A 304 -17.10 17.87 3.30
CA VAL A 304 -15.73 17.69 2.78
C VAL A 304 -14.91 16.87 3.75
N TYR A 305 -14.33 15.77 3.25
CA TYR A 305 -13.45 14.93 4.05
C TYR A 305 -12.17 15.68 4.45
N SER A 306 -12.15 16.16 5.70
CA SER A 306 -11.14 17.04 6.31
C SER A 306 -10.88 16.68 7.79
N PRO A 307 -10.43 15.43 8.07
CA PRO A 307 -10.25 14.97 9.45
C PRO A 307 -9.12 15.75 10.13
N GLN A 308 -9.42 16.29 11.31
CA GLN A 308 -8.46 16.98 12.16
C GLN A 308 -7.89 16.03 13.20
N PHE A 309 -6.60 16.22 13.50
CA PHE A 309 -5.86 15.39 14.43
C PHE A 309 -5.17 16.24 15.49
N MET A 310 -5.11 15.73 16.70
CA MET A 310 -4.44 16.38 17.82
C MET A 310 -3.44 15.44 18.48
N LYS A 311 -2.38 16.02 19.01
CA LYS A 311 -1.47 15.30 19.91
C LYS A 311 -2.19 14.98 21.21
N ARG A 312 -1.91 13.81 21.80
CA ARG A 312 -2.41 13.45 23.14
C ARG A 312 -1.84 14.38 24.23
N SER A 313 -0.64 14.90 24.02
CA SER A 313 0.03 15.86 24.91
C SER A 313 0.98 16.77 24.11
N VAL A 314 1.36 17.92 24.67
CA VAL A 314 2.34 18.83 24.04
C VAL A 314 3.70 18.16 23.83
N SER A 315 4.08 17.26 24.74
CA SER A 315 5.33 16.48 24.70
C SER A 315 5.25 15.17 23.91
N SER A 316 4.11 14.89 23.26
CA SER A 316 3.92 13.69 22.46
C SER A 316 4.98 13.58 21.37
N LYS A 317 5.46 12.35 21.14
CA LYS A 317 6.46 12.02 20.11
C LYS A 317 5.86 11.02 19.13
N TYR A 318 6.54 10.88 17.99
CA TYR A 318 6.28 9.78 17.06
C TYR A 318 6.55 8.45 17.78
N ASP A 319 5.49 7.65 17.92
CA ASP A 319 5.52 6.37 18.64
C ASP A 319 4.49 5.43 18.00
N PRO A 320 4.68 5.03 16.73
CA PRO A 320 3.75 4.14 16.06
C PRO A 320 3.61 2.84 16.85
N ARG A 321 2.47 2.14 16.72
CA ARG A 321 2.26 0.82 17.36
C ARG A 321 1.69 -0.20 16.38
N TYR A 322 2.04 -1.47 16.59
CA TYR A 322 1.54 -2.64 15.86
C TYR A 322 1.92 -2.73 14.38
N GLY A 323 2.92 -1.97 13.92
CA GLY A 323 3.45 -2.07 12.56
C GLY A 323 4.12 -3.42 12.29
N ASP A 324 4.51 -4.16 13.32
CA ASP A 324 4.99 -5.54 13.20
C ASP A 324 3.90 -6.54 12.82
N GLN A 325 2.64 -6.28 13.16
CA GLN A 325 1.58 -7.28 13.04
C GLN A 325 1.28 -7.68 11.58
N PRO A 326 1.14 -6.75 10.61
CA PRO A 326 1.08 -7.12 9.20
C PRO A 326 2.26 -8.00 8.77
N LEU A 327 3.47 -7.67 9.20
CA LEU A 327 4.68 -8.40 8.85
C LEU A 327 4.71 -9.81 9.44
N ARG A 328 4.28 -9.99 10.70
CA ARG A 328 4.19 -11.30 11.33
C ARG A 328 3.24 -12.21 10.56
N TYR A 329 2.05 -11.73 10.19
CA TYR A 329 1.10 -12.50 9.37
C TYR A 329 1.63 -12.81 7.97
N MET A 330 2.31 -11.86 7.32
CA MET A 330 2.98 -12.10 6.04
C MET A 330 4.01 -13.22 6.13
N LEU A 331 4.90 -13.16 7.12
CA LEU A 331 5.95 -14.15 7.32
C LEU A 331 5.39 -15.51 7.74
N ARG A 332 4.34 -15.53 8.55
CA ARG A 332 3.62 -16.74 8.95
C ARG A 332 3.06 -17.46 7.72
N PHE A 333 2.36 -16.72 6.86
CA PHE A 333 1.81 -17.23 5.62
C PHE A 333 2.91 -17.73 4.65
N VAL A 334 4.00 -16.98 4.49
CA VAL A 334 5.17 -17.38 3.70
C VAL A 334 5.74 -18.70 4.22
N LEU A 335 5.94 -18.82 5.53
CA LEU A 335 6.48 -20.03 6.16
C LEU A 335 5.56 -21.22 5.93
N LYS A 336 4.24 -21.05 6.09
CA LYS A 336 3.27 -22.12 5.82
C LYS A 336 3.36 -22.59 4.36
N ARG A 337 3.39 -21.65 3.41
CA ARG A 337 3.51 -21.95 1.97
C ARG A 337 4.78 -22.72 1.65
N PHE A 338 5.89 -22.34 2.28
CA PHE A 338 7.16 -23.03 2.18
C PHE A 338 7.06 -24.49 2.65
N LEU A 339 6.52 -24.70 3.85
CA LEU A 339 6.42 -26.03 4.47
C LEU A 339 5.47 -26.99 3.73
N GLU A 340 4.43 -26.47 3.07
CA GLU A 340 3.45 -27.28 2.33
C GLU A 340 3.90 -27.70 0.92
N LYS A 341 4.74 -26.90 0.27
CA LYS A 341 5.26 -27.19 -1.08
C LYS A 341 6.79 -27.24 -1.11
N PRO A 342 7.44 -28.09 -0.29
CA PRO A 342 8.89 -28.09 -0.15
C PRO A 342 9.57 -28.21 -1.51
N GLY A 343 9.11 -29.04 -2.44
CA GLY A 343 9.78 -29.22 -3.76
C GLY A 343 9.99 -27.95 -4.61
N PHE A 344 9.07 -26.99 -4.62
CA PHE A 344 9.24 -25.73 -5.37
C PHE A 344 10.10 -24.71 -4.60
N TRP A 345 10.09 -24.79 -3.26
CA TRP A 345 10.79 -23.82 -2.42
C TRP A 345 12.07 -24.35 -1.77
N PHE A 346 12.39 -25.65 -1.91
CA PHE A 346 13.60 -26.29 -1.37
C PHE A 346 14.84 -25.61 -1.94
N ASP A 347 14.78 -25.17 -3.19
CA ASP A 347 15.82 -24.37 -3.85
C ASP A 347 16.02 -22.99 -3.20
N TRP A 348 15.00 -22.45 -2.52
CA TRP A 348 15.04 -21.12 -1.90
C TRP A 348 15.51 -21.13 -0.44
N PHE A 349 15.26 -22.21 0.31
CA PHE A 349 15.60 -22.26 1.74
C PHE A 349 16.44 -23.47 2.17
N GLY A 350 16.50 -24.54 1.37
CA GLY A 350 17.14 -25.80 1.73
C GLY A 350 16.62 -26.36 3.07
N ASP A 351 17.50 -27.02 3.81
CA ASP A 351 17.25 -27.49 5.19
C ASP A 351 17.71 -26.46 6.25
N ASP A 352 17.51 -25.15 6.00
CA ASP A 352 17.94 -24.08 6.92
C ASP A 352 16.97 -23.94 8.11
N LYS A 353 16.90 -25.00 8.93
CA LYS A 353 16.08 -25.07 10.14
C LYS A 353 16.23 -23.86 11.04
N PRO A 354 17.43 -23.31 11.32
CA PRO A 354 17.53 -22.16 12.20
C PRO A 354 16.87 -20.91 11.61
N PHE A 355 16.80 -20.77 10.28
CA PHE A 355 16.15 -19.62 9.64
C PHE A 355 14.63 -19.78 9.69
N LEU A 356 14.14 -20.99 9.41
CA LEU A 356 12.72 -21.33 9.54
C LEU A 356 12.23 -21.18 10.98
N ASN A 357 13.03 -21.61 11.96
CA ASN A 357 12.74 -21.42 13.38
C ASN A 357 12.72 -19.93 13.74
N ALA A 358 13.65 -19.12 13.21
CA ALA A 358 13.66 -17.68 13.45
C ALA A 358 12.42 -16.97 12.87
N ILE A 359 11.97 -17.38 11.68
CA ILE A 359 10.70 -16.89 11.12
C ILE A 359 9.53 -17.34 11.99
N HIS A 360 9.48 -18.62 12.36
CA HIS A 360 8.43 -19.19 13.19
C HIS A 360 8.33 -18.46 14.54
N ASP A 361 9.46 -18.26 15.21
CA ASP A 361 9.55 -17.55 16.48
C ASP A 361 9.13 -16.09 16.39
N PHE A 362 9.42 -15.42 15.27
CA PHE A 362 8.89 -14.08 15.04
C PHE A 362 7.38 -14.11 14.72
N ALA A 363 6.92 -15.07 13.93
CA ALA A 363 5.53 -15.15 13.50
C ALA A 363 4.56 -15.60 14.60
N LYS A 364 5.05 -16.26 15.67
CA LYS A 364 4.19 -16.78 16.74
C LYS A 364 3.47 -15.71 17.57
N ASP A 365 4.00 -14.49 17.66
CA ASP A 365 3.35 -13.39 18.41
C ASP A 365 2.36 -12.59 17.55
N CYS A 366 1.72 -13.24 16.57
CA CYS A 366 0.55 -12.67 15.90
C CYS A 366 -0.57 -12.44 16.92
N LYS A 367 -1.04 -11.19 17.03
CA LYS A 367 -2.17 -10.84 17.87
C LYS A 367 -3.45 -11.44 17.32
N SER A 368 -4.29 -12.00 18.19
CA SER A 368 -5.53 -12.73 17.83
C SER A 368 -5.29 -14.05 17.10
N ASP A 369 -4.19 -14.75 17.43
CA ASP A 369 -4.03 -16.16 17.12
C ASP A 369 -4.87 -17.03 18.06
N TYR A 370 -6.01 -17.50 17.54
CA TYR A 370 -6.91 -18.41 18.27
C TYR A 370 -6.21 -19.70 18.71
N SER A 371 -5.18 -20.17 18.00
CA SER A 371 -4.47 -21.39 18.37
C SER A 371 -3.63 -21.24 19.65
N GLN A 372 -3.35 -20.01 20.07
CA GLN A 372 -2.65 -19.69 21.32
C GLN A 372 -3.57 -19.12 22.40
N GLY A 373 -4.88 -19.03 22.16
CA GLY A 373 -5.84 -18.47 23.11
C GLY A 373 -5.69 -16.96 23.38
N ILE A 374 -4.87 -16.26 22.60
CA ILE A 374 -4.64 -14.81 22.74
C ILE A 374 -5.73 -14.09 21.96
N GLN A 375 -6.67 -13.43 22.66
CA GLN A 375 -7.58 -12.47 22.04
C GLN A 375 -7.07 -11.05 22.29
N THR A 376 -6.75 -10.32 21.23
CA THR A 376 -6.43 -8.89 21.34
C THR A 376 -7.52 -8.10 20.62
N SER A 377 -8.19 -7.20 21.33
CA SER A 377 -9.26 -6.39 20.76
C SER A 377 -8.78 -5.62 19.52
N GLY A 378 -9.61 -5.61 18.48
CA GLY A 378 -9.31 -5.00 17.18
C GLY A 378 -8.53 -5.87 16.20
N PHE A 379 -7.82 -6.91 16.65
CA PHE A 379 -7.12 -7.88 15.78
C PHE A 379 -8.00 -9.11 15.55
N SER A 380 -7.98 -9.68 14.34
CA SER A 380 -8.77 -10.88 14.05
C SER A 380 -8.27 -11.64 12.83
N VAL A 381 -8.24 -12.97 12.93
CA VAL A 381 -8.26 -13.84 11.74
C VAL A 381 -9.72 -14.06 11.36
N ILE A 382 -10.14 -13.52 10.22
CA ILE A 382 -11.52 -13.59 9.75
C ILE A 382 -11.82 -14.96 9.12
N GLN A 383 -10.88 -15.48 8.32
CA GLN A 383 -10.97 -16.80 7.71
C GLN A 383 -9.59 -17.33 7.33
N GLY A 384 -9.52 -18.63 7.00
CA GLY A 384 -8.32 -19.24 6.43
C GLY A 384 -7.19 -19.44 7.44
N SER A 385 -7.50 -19.64 8.73
CA SER A 385 -6.49 -19.89 9.77
C SER A 385 -5.60 -21.10 9.47
N GLN A 386 -6.11 -22.10 8.75
CA GLN A 386 -5.36 -23.25 8.28
C GLN A 386 -4.25 -22.90 7.26
N LEU A 387 -4.32 -21.73 6.63
CA LEU A 387 -3.34 -21.22 5.68
C LEU A 387 -2.27 -20.35 6.36
N LEU A 388 -2.39 -20.12 7.67
CA LEU A 388 -1.51 -19.27 8.48
C LEU A 388 -0.61 -20.09 9.39
#